data_AF-A0A843T1L2-F1
#
_entry.id   AF-A0A843T1L2-F1
#
_cell.length_a   1.000
_cell.length_b   1.000
_cell.length_c   1.000
_cell.angle_alpha   90.00
_cell.angle_beta   90.00
_cell.angle_gamma   90.00
#
_symmetry.space_group_name_H-M   'P 1'
#
loop_
_entity.id
_entity.type
_entity.pdbx_description
1 polymer ?
#
loop_
_entity_poly.entity_id
_entity_poly.type
_entity_poly.pdbx_seq_one_letter_code
_entity_poly.pdbx_strand_id
1 'polypeptide(L)' 'MTRNRRAIEPADYRLQDRVADNLHKWELTESESLLIGRNFGVGTDIQTGPNGELFVVSLSNGAVYKISQPRGR' A
#
# COMPACT_ATOMS: atom_id res chain seq x y z
N MET A 1 8.13 2.68 4.59
CA MET A 1 8.49 2.52 3.14
C MET A 1 9.67 3.40 2.79
N THR A 2 10.55 2.94 1.92
CA THR A 2 11.60 3.78 1.31
C THR A 2 10.97 4.86 0.42
N ARG A 3 11.69 5.97 0.21
CA ARG A 3 11.24 7.07 -0.68
C ARG A 3 10.92 6.60 -2.10
N ASN A 4 11.64 5.60 -2.61
CA ASN A 4 11.46 5.05 -3.95
C ASN A 4 10.35 3.98 -4.05
N ARG A 5 9.66 3.65 -2.95
CA ARG A 5 8.58 2.64 -2.88
C ARG A 5 8.97 1.25 -3.40
N ARG A 6 10.27 0.92 -3.39
CA ARG A 6 10.78 -0.41 -3.79
C ARG A 6 11.06 -1.32 -2.60
N ALA A 7 11.05 -0.77 -1.38
CA ALA A 7 11.25 -1.54 -0.17
C ALA A 7 10.44 -0.95 0.99
N ILE A 8 10.19 -1.78 1.98
CA ILE A 8 9.61 -1.39 3.26
C ILE A 8 10.77 -1.23 4.24
N GLU A 9 10.92 -0.01 4.76
CA GLU A 9 11.69 0.25 5.99
C GLU A 9 10.66 0.29 7.13
N PRO A 10 10.57 -0.76 7.97
CA PRO A 10 9.61 -0.81 9.05
C PRO A 10 10.11 0.08 10.19
N ALA A 11 9.41 1.19 10.42
CA ALA A 11 9.61 2.02 11.62
C ALA A 11 8.73 1.54 12.79
N ASP A 12 7.71 0.75 12.49
CA ASP A 12 6.82 0.12 13.47
C ASP A 12 7.55 -1.06 14.13
N TYR A 13 7.57 -1.07 15.46
CA TYR A 13 8.28 -2.10 16.23
C TYR A 13 7.68 -3.50 16.01
N ARG A 14 6.40 -3.59 15.64
CA ARG A 14 5.72 -4.86 15.34
C ARG A 14 6.28 -5.56 14.11
N LEU A 15 6.84 -4.80 13.16
CA LEU A 15 7.33 -5.30 11.87
C LEU A 15 8.87 -5.49 11.81
N GLN A 16 9.54 -5.56 12.96
CA GLN A 16 11.02 -5.65 13.00
C GLN A 16 11.56 -6.95 12.41
N ASP A 17 10.77 -8.02 12.46
CA ASP A 17 11.10 -9.31 11.83
C ASP A 17 10.87 -9.30 10.31
N ARG A 18 10.30 -8.20 9.78
CA ARG A 18 9.99 -7.97 8.36
C ARG A 18 8.89 -8.88 7.82
N VAL A 19 8.09 -9.47 8.68
CA VAL A 19 6.88 -10.22 8.36
C VAL A 19 5.69 -9.45 8.92
N ALA A 20 4.55 -9.52 8.26
CA ALA A 20 3.31 -8.99 8.78
C ALA A 20 2.35 -10.14 9.03
N ASP A 21 1.84 -10.24 10.24
CA ASP A 21 0.88 -11.25 10.62
C ASP A 21 -0.47 -11.01 9.93
N ASN A 22 -1.03 -12.10 9.38
CA ASN A 22 -2.32 -12.11 8.69
C ASN A 22 -3.30 -13.03 9.45
N LEU A 23 -3.65 -12.63 10.67
CA LEU A 23 -4.54 -13.41 11.55
C LEU A 23 -5.90 -13.69 10.88
N HIS A 24 -6.45 -12.70 10.19
CA HIS A 24 -7.68 -12.82 9.40
C HIS A 24 -7.64 -11.94 8.14
N LYS A 25 -8.44 -12.30 7.12
CA LYS A 25 -8.44 -11.66 5.78
C LYS A 25 -8.68 -10.14 5.76
N TRP A 26 -9.28 -9.58 6.81
CA TRP A 26 -9.70 -8.17 6.88
C TRP A 26 -9.08 -7.40 8.05
N GLU A 27 -8.12 -8.03 8.71
CA GLU A 27 -7.54 -7.52 9.94
C GLU A 27 -6.14 -6.96 9.64
N LEU A 28 -5.81 -5.86 10.31
CA LEU A 28 -4.68 -5.01 9.94
C LEU A 28 -3.59 -4.98 11.03
N THR A 29 -3.63 -5.88 12.04
CA THR A 29 -2.96 -5.71 13.34
C THR A 29 -1.48 -5.34 13.27
N GLU A 30 -0.71 -5.78 12.26
CA GLU A 30 0.68 -5.33 12.09
C GLU A 30 0.91 -4.44 10.87
N SER A 31 -0.07 -4.36 9.96
CA SER A 31 0.04 -3.63 8.69
C SER A 31 -0.55 -2.22 8.73
N GLU A 32 -1.07 -1.75 9.88
CA GLU A 32 -1.65 -0.40 10.02
C GLU A 32 -0.71 0.71 9.55
N SER A 33 0.58 0.62 9.92
CA SER A 33 1.62 1.57 9.53
C SER A 33 2.02 1.49 8.05
N LEU A 34 1.59 0.43 7.35
CA LEU A 34 1.81 0.20 5.92
C LEU A 34 0.61 0.60 5.06
N LEU A 35 -0.49 1.08 5.66
CA LEU A 35 -1.70 1.44 4.94
C LEU A 35 -1.48 2.68 4.05
N ILE A 36 -1.62 2.49 2.72
CA ILE A 36 -1.43 3.55 1.71
C ILE A 36 -2.73 4.02 1.04
N GLY A 37 -3.88 3.42 1.37
CA GLY A 37 -5.19 3.79 0.83
C GLY A 37 -6.29 2.80 1.20
N ARG A 38 -7.56 3.18 0.98
CA ARG A 38 -8.76 2.38 1.28
C ARG A 38 -9.81 2.59 0.18
N ASN A 39 -10.83 1.72 0.17
CA ASN A 39 -12.04 1.86 -0.67
C ASN A 39 -11.81 1.80 -2.19
N PHE A 40 -10.83 1.01 -2.64
CA PHE A 40 -10.60 0.76 -4.08
C PHE A 40 -11.50 -0.32 -4.69
N GLY A 41 -12.39 -0.93 -3.91
CA GLY A 41 -13.16 -2.10 -4.36
C GLY A 41 -12.30 -3.36 -4.46
N VAL A 42 -12.56 -4.21 -5.45
CA VAL A 42 -11.76 -5.42 -5.74
C VAL A 42 -10.57 -5.06 -6.63
N GLY A 43 -9.41 -4.85 -6.03
CA GLY A 43 -8.15 -4.63 -6.74
C GLY A 43 -7.62 -5.91 -7.38
N THR A 44 -7.13 -5.81 -8.62
CA THR A 44 -6.59 -6.95 -9.39
C THR A 44 -5.11 -6.80 -9.70
N ASP A 45 -4.61 -5.58 -9.78
CA ASP A 45 -3.19 -5.29 -9.99
C ASP A 45 -2.80 -3.97 -9.31
N ILE A 46 -1.54 -3.89 -8.88
CA ILE A 46 -0.92 -2.69 -8.32
C ILE A 46 0.45 -2.53 -8.96
N GLN A 47 0.69 -1.38 -9.60
CA GLN A 47 1.95 -1.09 -10.28
C GLN A 47 2.54 0.25 -9.88
N THR A 48 3.88 0.30 -9.83
CA THR A 48 4.61 1.57 -9.68
C THR A 48 4.91 2.13 -11.06
N GLY A 49 4.40 3.33 -11.34
CA GLY A 49 4.72 4.05 -12.56
C GLY A 49 6.16 4.56 -12.57
N PRO A 50 6.70 4.93 -13.74
CA PRO A 50 8.06 5.47 -13.87
C PRO A 50 8.27 6.78 -13.10
N ASN A 51 7.19 7.49 -12.75
CA ASN A 51 7.18 8.69 -11.93
C ASN A 51 7.12 8.42 -10.41
N GLY A 52 7.14 7.15 -9.99
CA GLY A 52 7.05 6.73 -8.58
C GLY A 52 5.63 6.76 -7.99
N GLU A 53 4.61 7.13 -8.76
CA GLU A 53 3.21 7.02 -8.34
C GLU A 53 2.75 5.55 -8.40
N LEU A 54 1.81 5.17 -7.53
CA LEU A 54 1.22 3.84 -7.54
C LEU A 54 -0.12 3.87 -8.24
N PHE A 55 -0.42 2.84 -9.03
CA PHE A 55 -1.67 2.66 -9.74
C PHE A 55 -2.34 1.37 -9.30
N VAL A 56 -3.66 1.41 -9.08
CA VAL A 56 -4.47 0.26 -8.64
C VAL A 56 -5.57 0.01 -9.67
N VAL A 57 -5.61 -1.18 -10.25
CA VAL A 57 -6.67 -1.61 -11.18
C VAL A 57 -7.84 -2.20 -10.38
N SER A 58 -9.01 -1.56 -10.42
CA SER A 58 -10.21 -1.99 -9.73
C SER A 58 -11.20 -2.67 -10.66
N LEU A 59 -11.45 -3.96 -10.42
CA LEU A 59 -12.44 -4.74 -11.16
C LEU A 59 -13.86 -4.28 -10.84
N SER A 60 -14.19 -4.13 -9.56
CA SER A 60 -15.57 -3.80 -9.14
C SER A 60 -15.98 -2.38 -9.50
N ASN A 61 -15.04 -1.45 -9.60
CA ASN A 61 -15.34 -0.04 -9.87
C ASN A 61 -15.12 0.32 -11.34
N GLY A 62 -14.56 -0.58 -12.16
CA GLY A 62 -14.26 -0.31 -13.56
C GLY A 62 -13.29 0.86 -13.76
N ALA A 63 -12.32 1.03 -12.84
CA ALA A 63 -11.48 2.22 -12.77
C ALA A 63 -10.01 1.90 -12.42
N VAL A 64 -9.11 2.81 -12.79
CA VAL A 64 -7.72 2.81 -12.34
C VAL A 64 -7.51 3.99 -11.40
N TYR A 65 -7.12 3.70 -10.16
CA TYR A 65 -6.81 4.72 -9.15
C TYR A 65 -5.32 5.05 -9.15
N LYS A 66 -5.00 6.31 -8.83
CA LYS A 66 -3.63 6.80 -8.70
C LYS A 66 -3.38 7.27 -7.27
N ILE A 67 -2.31 6.76 -6.65
CA ILE A 67 -1.84 7.17 -5.33
C ILE A 67 -0.56 8.00 -5.48
N SER A 68 -0.73 9.32 -5.41
CA SER A 68 0.35 10.30 -5.45
C SER A 68 1.04 10.43 -4.09
N GLN A 69 2.30 10.89 -4.06
CA GLN A 69 2.83 11.42 -2.82
C GLN A 69 2.07 12.70 -2.44
N PRO A 70 1.82 12.97 -1.15
CA PRO A 70 1.51 14.33 -0.73
C PRO A 70 2.66 15.22 -1.19
N ARG A 71 2.38 16.24 -2.00
CA ARG A 71 3.40 17.28 -2.24
C ARG A 71 3.72 17.88 -0.88
N GLY A 72 5.00 17.85 -0.51
CA GLY A 72 5.47 18.45 0.74
C GLY A 72 4.91 19.86 0.88
N ARG A 73 4.30 20.11 2.02
CA ARG A 73 4.15 21.46 2.55
C ARG A 73 5.38 21.75 3.40
#